data_AF-A0A0G3ECK6-F1
#
_entry.id   AF-A0A0G3ECK6-F1
#
_cell.length_a   1.000
_cell.length_b   1.000
_cell.length_c   1.000
_cell.angle_alpha   90.00
_cell.angle_beta   90.00
_cell.angle_gamma   90.00
#
_symmetry.space_group_name_H-M   'P 1'
#
loop_
_entity.id
_entity.type
_entity.pdbx_description
1 polymer ?
#
loop_
_entity_poly.entity_id
_entity_poly.type
_entity_poly.pdbx_seq_one_letter_code
_entity_poly.pdbx_strand_id
1 'polypeptide(L)'
;MNEDPQDTSRPEEQPATEPQPVPEVPPPDVKEGQPLAILSYALNFVSLPFFLIPLLMRNNSFALYHAKQSLLLWIAGVAISVAGVALSFICVGLAILVLGAIFLLVENIIGLVYACQGERRPLPWIGAWAEQWFRSIELKK
;
A
#
# COMPACT_ATOMS: atom_id res chain seq x y z
N MET A 1 70.17 9.33 -20.43
CA MET A 1 69.14 10.30 -20.03
C MET A 1 67.86 9.50 -19.99
N ASN A 2 67.42 9.17 -18.77
CA ASN A 2 66.46 8.11 -18.49
C ASN A 2 65.03 8.61 -18.77
N GLU A 3 64.20 7.73 -19.34
CA GLU A 3 62.75 7.93 -19.44
C GLU A 3 62.15 7.67 -18.05
N ASP A 4 61.39 8.64 -17.55
CA ASP A 4 60.70 8.57 -16.26
C ASP A 4 59.41 7.74 -16.43
N PRO A 5 59.17 6.66 -15.66
CA PRO A 5 57.97 5.84 -15.78
C PRO A 5 56.75 6.61 -15.25
N GLN A 6 55.70 6.71 -16.07
CA GLN A 6 54.40 7.25 -15.68
C GLN A 6 53.87 6.51 -14.44
N ASP A 7 53.74 7.24 -13.34
CA ASP A 7 53.08 6.85 -12.10
C ASP A 7 51.59 6.55 -12.34
N THR A 8 51.23 5.27 -12.35
CA THR A 8 49.85 4.79 -12.56
C THR A 8 49.07 4.60 -11.26
N SER A 9 49.44 5.26 -10.15
CA SER A 9 48.81 5.04 -8.84
C SER A 9 47.69 6.03 -8.47
N ARG A 10 47.06 6.71 -9.43
CA ARG A 10 45.84 7.50 -9.14
C ARG A 10 44.64 6.55 -9.10
N PRO A 11 43.92 6.40 -7.96
CA PRO A 11 42.65 5.71 -7.95
C PRO A 11 41.74 6.42 -8.96
N GLU A 12 41.21 5.68 -9.93
CA GLU A 12 40.15 6.18 -10.81
C GLU A 12 39.04 6.71 -9.91
N GLU A 13 38.81 8.02 -9.92
CA GLU A 13 37.58 8.60 -9.39
C GLU A 13 36.46 7.98 -10.22
N GLN A 14 35.81 6.95 -9.67
CA GLN A 14 34.52 6.49 -10.15
C GLN A 14 33.65 7.73 -10.33
N PRO A 15 33.12 8.00 -11.52
CA PRO A 15 32.20 9.10 -11.72
C PRO A 15 31.13 8.99 -10.63
N ALA A 16 31.08 10.00 -9.76
CA ALA A 16 30.01 10.13 -8.79
C ALA A 16 28.70 9.95 -9.57
N THR A 17 27.92 8.93 -9.23
CA THR A 17 26.61 8.71 -9.81
C THR A 17 25.81 9.97 -9.60
N GLU A 18 25.73 10.79 -10.65
CA GLU A 18 24.90 11.98 -10.70
C GLU A 18 23.46 11.54 -10.34
N PRO A 19 22.70 12.31 -9.55
CA PRO A 19 21.32 11.96 -9.25
C PRO A 19 20.55 11.91 -10.57
N GLN A 20 20.31 10.72 -11.08
CA GLN A 20 19.50 10.51 -12.28
C GLN A 20 18.13 11.16 -12.02
N PRO A 21 17.61 12.01 -12.93
CA PRO A 21 16.27 12.53 -12.82
C PRO A 21 15.31 11.34 -12.83
N VAL A 22 14.67 11.08 -11.69
CA VAL A 22 13.60 10.08 -11.60
C VAL A 22 12.51 10.48 -12.59
N PRO A 23 11.94 9.57 -13.39
CA PRO A 23 10.99 9.92 -14.45
C PRO A 23 9.84 10.77 -13.92
N GLU A 24 9.61 11.93 -14.53
CA GLU A 24 8.47 12.83 -14.26
C GLU A 24 7.11 12.19 -14.61
N VAL A 25 7.12 11.03 -15.28
CA VAL A 25 5.94 10.24 -15.65
C VAL A 25 5.86 8.98 -14.77
N PRO A 26 4.71 8.71 -14.11
CA PRO A 26 4.51 7.50 -13.32
C PRO A 26 4.74 6.22 -14.15
N PRO A 27 5.26 5.14 -13.55
CA PRO A 27 5.40 3.85 -14.23
C PRO A 27 4.06 3.40 -14.84
N PRO A 28 4.05 2.74 -16.02
CA PRO A 28 2.81 2.34 -16.71
C PRO A 28 1.84 1.55 -15.82
N ASP A 29 2.35 0.61 -15.00
CA ASP A 29 1.54 -0.18 -14.05
C ASP A 29 0.80 0.70 -13.02
N VAL A 30 1.44 1.77 -12.53
CA VAL A 30 0.79 2.71 -11.61
C VAL A 30 -0.29 3.48 -12.34
N LYS A 31 0.01 4.04 -13.52
CA LYS A 31 -0.95 4.82 -14.31
C LYS A 31 -2.22 4.04 -14.65
N GLU A 32 -2.08 2.76 -15.01
CA GLU A 32 -3.20 1.89 -15.37
C GLU A 32 -3.97 1.39 -14.13
N GLY A 33 -3.27 1.10 -13.04
CA GLY A 33 -3.85 0.53 -11.82
C GLY A 33 -4.42 1.56 -10.84
N GLN A 34 -3.98 2.81 -10.94
CA GLN A 34 -4.30 3.86 -9.98
C GLN A 34 -5.81 4.13 -9.83
N PRO A 35 -6.61 4.21 -10.91
CA PRO A 35 -8.06 4.38 -10.76
C PRO A 35 -8.70 3.25 -9.95
N LEU A 36 -8.28 2.00 -10.16
CA LEU A 36 -8.80 0.85 -9.42
C LEU A 36 -8.36 0.87 -7.94
N ALA A 37 -7.11 1.28 -7.67
CA ALA A 37 -6.60 1.44 -6.32
C ALA A 37 -7.36 2.53 -5.55
N ILE A 38 -7.53 3.71 -6.15
CA ILE A 38 -8.30 4.83 -5.56
C ILE A 38 -9.74 4.39 -5.29
N LEU A 39 -10.37 3.74 -6.26
CA LEU A 39 -11.77 3.33 -6.15
C LEU A 39 -11.98 2.25 -5.07
N SER A 40 -10.96 1.43 -4.79
CA SER A 40 -10.97 0.45 -3.69
C SER A 40 -11.11 1.11 -2.32
N TYR A 41 -10.47 2.26 -2.07
CA TYR A 41 -10.61 3.02 -0.82
C TYR A 41 -11.79 3.99 -0.83
N ALA A 42 -12.08 4.63 -1.98
CA ALA A 42 -13.15 5.61 -2.09
C ALA A 42 -14.53 4.98 -1.87
N LEU A 43 -14.77 3.79 -2.45
CA LEU A 43 -16.04 3.09 -2.25
C LEU A 43 -16.13 2.39 -0.87
N ASN A 44 -15.01 2.27 -0.17
CA ASN A 44 -14.99 1.76 1.19
C ASN A 44 -15.74 2.68 2.17
N PHE A 45 -15.74 4.01 1.93
CA PHE A 45 -16.49 4.97 2.76
C PHE A 45 -18.00 4.74 2.78
N VAL A 46 -18.54 4.11 1.71
CA VAL A 46 -19.97 3.75 1.59
C VAL A 46 -20.19 2.24 1.79
N SER A 47 -19.21 1.55 2.38
CA SER A 47 -19.26 0.11 2.65
C SER A 47 -19.49 -0.76 1.41
N LEU A 48 -19.04 -0.29 0.23
CA LEU A 48 -19.12 -1.05 -1.01
C LEU A 48 -17.77 -1.74 -1.29
N PRO A 49 -17.70 -3.09 -1.32
CA PRO A 49 -16.43 -3.83 -1.38
C PRO A 49 -15.82 -3.85 -2.80
N PHE A 50 -15.51 -2.68 -3.36
CA PHE A 50 -14.97 -2.56 -4.72
C PHE A 50 -13.58 -3.21 -4.88
N PHE A 51 -12.80 -3.27 -3.81
CA PHE A 51 -11.48 -3.92 -3.80
C PHE A 51 -11.51 -5.37 -4.32
N LEU A 52 -12.66 -6.05 -4.29
CA LEU A 52 -12.82 -7.39 -4.87
C LEU A 52 -12.53 -7.42 -6.37
N ILE A 53 -12.79 -6.34 -7.12
CA ILE A 53 -12.56 -6.28 -8.57
C ILE A 53 -11.07 -6.46 -8.91
N PRO A 54 -10.15 -5.57 -8.46
CA PRO A 54 -8.72 -5.79 -8.69
C PRO A 54 -8.18 -7.06 -8.02
N LEU A 55 -8.75 -7.49 -6.88
CA LEU A 55 -8.37 -8.73 -6.20
C LEU A 55 -8.70 -10.00 -7.01
N LEU A 56 -9.79 -10.00 -7.78
CA LEU A 56 -10.18 -11.12 -8.64
C LEU A 56 -9.52 -11.06 -10.02
N MET A 57 -9.41 -9.84 -10.59
CA MET A 57 -8.79 -9.64 -11.90
C MET A 57 -7.29 -9.97 -11.88
N ARG A 58 -6.57 -9.56 -10.83
CA ARG A 58 -5.15 -9.88 -10.60
C ARG A 58 -4.27 -9.55 -11.82
N ASN A 59 -4.60 -8.52 -12.57
CA ASN A 59 -3.95 -8.15 -13.83
C ASN A 59 -3.04 -6.92 -13.72
N ASN A 60 -3.09 -6.21 -12.59
CA ASN A 60 -2.28 -5.02 -12.34
C ASN A 60 -1.70 -5.06 -10.92
N SER A 61 -0.39 -4.84 -10.80
CA SER A 61 0.31 -5.07 -9.52
C SER A 61 0.02 -3.97 -8.50
N PHE A 62 -0.13 -2.72 -8.97
CA PHE A 62 -0.48 -1.58 -8.13
C PHE A 62 -1.90 -1.71 -7.57
N ALA A 63 -2.88 -1.98 -8.44
CA ALA A 63 -4.26 -2.18 -8.03
C ALA A 63 -4.41 -3.37 -7.08
N LEU A 64 -3.73 -4.49 -7.35
CA LEU A 64 -3.76 -5.68 -6.50
C LEU A 64 -3.15 -5.42 -5.10
N TYR A 65 -2.08 -4.63 -5.01
CA TYR A 65 -1.49 -4.21 -3.75
C TYR A 65 -2.52 -3.48 -2.87
N HIS A 66 -3.12 -2.40 -3.38
CA HIS A 66 -4.12 -1.63 -2.64
C HIS A 66 -5.42 -2.42 -2.37
N ALA A 67 -5.76 -3.38 -3.23
CA ALA A 67 -6.87 -4.30 -3.01
C ALA A 67 -6.66 -5.20 -1.79
N LYS A 68 -5.45 -5.76 -1.63
CA LYS A 68 -5.07 -6.58 -0.47
C LYS A 68 -5.13 -5.78 0.83
N GLN A 69 -4.63 -4.54 0.82
CA GLN A 69 -4.70 -3.61 1.96
C GLN A 69 -6.16 -3.29 2.32
N SER A 70 -7.00 -2.98 1.32
CA SER A 70 -8.43 -2.71 1.50
C SER A 70 -9.20 -3.92 2.03
N LEU A 71 -8.87 -5.13 1.57
CA LEU A 71 -9.43 -6.39 2.09
C LEU A 71 -9.10 -6.57 3.58
N LEU A 72 -7.85 -6.33 4.00
CA LEU A 72 -7.50 -6.41 5.42
C LEU A 72 -8.28 -5.39 6.25
N LEU A 73 -8.39 -4.15 5.76
CA LEU A 73 -9.16 -3.10 6.42
C LEU A 73 -10.63 -3.50 6.60
N TRP A 74 -11.22 -4.17 5.60
CA TRP A 74 -12.56 -4.75 5.68
C TRP A 74 -12.68 -5.83 6.74
N ILE A 75 -11.74 -6.78 6.77
CA ILE A 75 -11.72 -7.84 7.78
C ILE A 75 -11.58 -7.25 9.19
N ALA A 76 -10.73 -6.24 9.37
CA ALA A 76 -10.60 -5.51 10.62
C ALA A 76 -11.91 -4.82 11.03
N GLY A 77 -12.63 -4.23 10.08
CA GLY A 77 -13.96 -3.65 10.29
C GLY A 77 -15.01 -4.65 10.76
N VAL A 78 -15.05 -5.83 10.14
CA VAL A 78 -15.93 -6.92 10.58
C VAL A 78 -15.56 -7.39 11.98
N ALA A 79 -14.26 -7.58 12.26
CA ALA A 79 -13.78 -8.01 13.56
C ALA A 79 -14.13 -7.02 14.69
N ILE A 80 -13.90 -5.71 14.45
CA ILE A 80 -14.28 -4.63 15.38
C ILE A 80 -15.79 -4.61 15.61
N SER A 81 -16.60 -4.77 14.55
CA SER A 81 -18.05 -4.76 14.65
C SER A 81 -18.57 -5.94 15.48
N VAL A 82 -18.05 -7.15 15.21
CA VAL A 82 -18.40 -8.36 15.98
C VAL A 82 -17.97 -8.22 17.43
N ALA A 83 -16.75 -7.74 17.70
CA ALA A 83 -16.25 -7.54 19.07
C ALA A 83 -17.06 -6.48 19.83
N GLY A 84 -17.42 -5.38 19.17
CA GLY A 84 -18.24 -4.31 19.76
C GLY A 84 -19.65 -4.77 20.11
N VAL A 85 -20.33 -5.49 19.20
CA VAL A 85 -21.65 -6.07 19.47
C VAL A 85 -21.55 -7.11 20.59
N ALA A 86 -20.56 -8.01 20.51
CA ALA A 86 -20.35 -9.03 21.53
C ALA A 86 -20.13 -8.38 22.90
N LEU A 87 -19.31 -7.35 23.04
CA LEU A 87 -19.00 -6.72 24.33
C LEU A 87 -19.99 -5.64 24.77
N SER A 88 -21.10 -5.45 24.05
CA SER A 88 -22.11 -4.45 24.39
C SER A 88 -22.85 -4.78 25.69
N PHE A 89 -22.90 -6.06 26.11
CA PHE A 89 -23.51 -6.45 27.39
C PHE A 89 -22.73 -5.98 28.64
N ILE A 90 -21.45 -5.59 28.49
CA ILE A 90 -20.60 -5.07 29.58
C ILE A 90 -20.43 -3.54 29.46
N CYS A 91 -21.26 -2.86 28.67
CA CYS A 91 -21.19 -1.41 28.42
C CYS A 91 -19.89 -0.90 27.74
N VAL A 92 -18.92 -1.75 27.41
CA VAL A 92 -17.67 -1.36 26.72
C VAL A 92 -17.83 -1.39 25.18
N GLY A 93 -18.83 -2.11 24.67
CA GLY A 93 -19.06 -2.29 23.22
C GLY A 93 -19.11 -0.98 22.42
N LEU A 94 -19.80 0.05 22.93
CA LEU A 94 -19.90 1.33 22.25
C LEU A 94 -18.54 2.02 22.06
N ALA A 95 -17.67 1.97 23.08
CA ALA A 95 -16.34 2.55 23.00
C ALA A 95 -15.49 1.85 21.94
N ILE A 96 -15.58 0.52 21.84
CA ILE A 96 -14.88 -0.27 20.82
C ILE A 96 -15.35 0.11 19.42
N LEU A 97 -16.67 0.24 19.22
CA LEU A 97 -17.23 0.61 17.92
C LEU A 97 -16.79 2.01 17.49
N VAL A 98 -16.86 3.00 18.39
CA VAL A 98 -16.47 4.38 18.07
C VAL A 98 -14.97 4.49 17.81
N LEU A 99 -14.12 3.97 18.70
CA LEU A 99 -12.67 4.04 18.54
C LEU A 99 -12.19 3.23 17.33
N GLY A 100 -12.78 2.05 17.13
CA GLY A 100 -12.51 1.21 15.98
C GLY A 100 -12.92 1.86 14.66
N ALA A 101 -14.08 2.53 14.61
CA ALA A 101 -14.51 3.28 13.43
C ALA A 101 -13.54 4.43 13.09
N ILE A 102 -13.11 5.21 14.09
CA ILE A 102 -12.11 6.27 13.90
C ILE A 102 -10.79 5.68 13.38
N PHE A 103 -10.33 4.59 13.98
CA PHE A 103 -9.11 3.90 13.57
C PHE A 103 -9.18 3.46 12.09
N LEU A 104 -10.26 2.76 11.70
CA LEU A 104 -10.46 2.31 10.32
C LEU A 104 -10.58 3.48 9.34
N LEU A 105 -11.22 4.57 9.76
CA LEU A 105 -11.36 5.78 8.95
C LEU A 105 -9.98 6.40 8.65
N VAL A 106 -9.13 6.54 9.67
CA VAL A 106 -7.77 7.07 9.51
C VAL A 106 -6.96 6.20 8.56
N GLU A 107 -6.98 4.88 8.77
CA GLU A 107 -6.29 3.92 7.91
C GLU A 107 -6.81 3.96 6.47
N ASN A 108 -8.12 4.06 6.26
CA ASN A 108 -8.71 4.18 4.91
C ASN A 108 -8.28 5.46 4.20
N ILE A 109 -8.23 6.60 4.91
CA ILE A 109 -7.76 7.88 4.36
C ILE A 109 -6.28 7.79 3.98
N ILE A 110 -5.44 7.22 4.84
CA ILE A 110 -4.01 7.07 4.57
C ILE A 110 -3.79 6.19 3.33
N GLY A 111 -4.49 5.06 3.23
CA GLY A 111 -4.44 4.19 2.07
C GLY A 111 -4.89 4.87 0.78
N LEU A 112 -5.95 5.69 0.86
CA LEU A 112 -6.42 6.52 -0.27
C LEU A 112 -5.35 7.54 -0.70
N VAL A 113 -4.70 8.22 0.25
CA VAL A 113 -3.63 9.18 -0.05
C VAL A 113 -2.46 8.50 -0.76
N TYR A 114 -2.01 7.34 -0.28
CA TYR A 114 -0.95 6.58 -0.95
C TYR A 114 -1.35 6.13 -2.36
N ALA A 115 -2.60 5.70 -2.56
CA ALA A 115 -3.11 5.36 -3.88
C ALA A 115 -3.11 6.58 -4.84
N CYS A 116 -3.52 7.75 -4.36
CA CYS A 116 -3.47 9.01 -5.11
C CYS A 116 -2.03 9.44 -5.45
N GLN A 117 -1.07 9.17 -4.56
CA GLN A 117 0.35 9.45 -4.78
C GLN A 117 1.05 8.41 -5.66
N GLY A 118 0.39 7.30 -6.00
CA GLY A 118 1.00 6.22 -6.78
C GLY A 118 2.00 5.39 -5.97
N GLU A 119 1.92 5.43 -4.64
CA GLU A 119 2.88 4.80 -3.74
C GLU A 119 2.36 3.48 -3.18
N ARG A 120 3.18 2.42 -3.27
CA ARG A 120 2.91 1.14 -2.58
C ARG A 120 3.46 1.19 -1.15
N ARG A 121 2.78 1.92 -0.28
CA ARG A 121 3.12 2.01 1.15
C ARG A 121 2.09 1.27 2.01
N PRO A 122 2.55 0.48 3.00
CA PRO A 122 1.63 -0.20 3.89
C PRO A 122 0.93 0.81 4.80
N LEU A 123 -0.31 0.47 5.14
CA LEU A 123 -1.07 1.12 6.21
C LEU A 123 -0.28 1.10 7.54
N PRO A 124 -0.18 2.22 8.29
CA PRO A 124 0.70 2.35 9.45
C PRO A 124 0.63 1.22 10.47
N TRP A 125 -0.57 0.78 10.86
CA TRP A 125 -0.72 -0.17 11.95
C TRP A 125 -0.95 -1.61 11.47
N ILE A 126 -1.71 -1.79 10.39
CA ILE A 126 -2.13 -3.12 9.94
C ILE A 126 -1.58 -3.52 8.57
N GLY A 127 -0.99 -2.60 7.82
CA GLY A 127 -0.70 -2.84 6.41
C GLY A 127 0.35 -3.91 6.14
N ALA A 128 1.28 -4.12 7.07
CA ALA A 128 2.25 -5.20 6.98
C ALA A 128 1.57 -6.58 6.98
N TRP A 129 0.47 -6.76 7.72
CA TRP A 129 -0.26 -8.02 7.75
C TRP A 129 -0.99 -8.31 6.45
N ALA A 130 -1.42 -7.30 5.71
CA ALA A 130 -2.12 -7.51 4.43
C ALA A 130 -1.18 -8.18 3.43
N GLU A 131 0.08 -7.72 3.34
CA GLU A 131 1.06 -8.37 2.47
C GLU A 131 1.44 -9.76 2.98
N GLN A 132 1.54 -9.96 4.29
CA GLN A 132 1.87 -11.26 4.86
C GLN A 132 0.75 -12.29 4.64
N TRP A 133 -0.50 -11.93 4.89
CA TRP A 133 -1.65 -12.83 4.85
C TRP A 133 -2.05 -13.16 3.41
N PHE A 134 -1.96 -12.17 2.52
CA PHE A 134 -2.40 -12.30 1.13
C PHE A 134 -1.24 -12.49 0.16
N ARG A 135 -0.06 -12.92 0.65
CA ARG A 135 1.13 -13.19 -0.18
C ARG A 135 0.90 -14.22 -1.29
N SER A 136 -0.04 -15.15 -1.10
CA SER A 136 -0.38 -16.19 -2.09
C SER A 136 -1.22 -15.66 -3.26
N ILE A 137 -1.78 -14.44 -3.13
CA ILE A 137 -2.55 -13.79 -4.19
C ILE A 137 -1.59 -13.00 -5.07
N GLU A 138 -1.02 -13.69 -6.06
CA GLU A 138 -0.08 -13.11 -7.04
C GLU A 138 -0.82 -12.59 -8.29
N LEU A 139 -0.13 -12.04 -9.28
CA LEU A 139 -0.76 -11.73 -10.56
C LEU A 139 -1.21 -13.02 -11.28
N LYS A 140 -2.24 -12.91 -12.11
CA LYS A 140 -2.64 -14.01 -13.00
C LYS A 140 -1.58 -14.14 -14.10
N LYS A 141 -1.03 -15.35 -14.26
CA LYS A 141 -0.13 -15.70 -15.36
C LYS A 141 -0.88 -15.75 -16.68
#